data_AF-A0A935F2M2-F1
#
_entry.id   AF-A0A935F2M2-F1
#
_cell.length_a   1.000
_cell.length_b   1.000
_cell.length_c   1.000
_cell.angle_alpha   90.00
_cell.angle_beta   90.00
_cell.angle_gamma   90.00
#
_symmetry.space_group_name_H-M   'P 1'
#
loop_
_entity.id
_entity.type
_entity.pdbx_description
1 polymer ?
#
loop_
_entity_poly.entity_id
_entity_poly.type
_entity_poly.pdbx_seq_one_letter_code
_entity_poly.pdbx_strand_id
1 'polypeptide(L)'
;MRSLRTLLFCTSFCRDEAAWRSRQRRWLDHHLALPLEHDAVFVIDDASPFVPADPDVRVLDALPPTLPGEPRAFFYRFATHEGRIGLTGHRGWWRSFLFSLEIARAYGFRRIVHVESDAFLLSRRIVDRINATVDGWTAYWCPLYGFPEPALQVIAHDRFDAMAAVAARGLDALTESLAEFTLPFTRIERGYAGNRYGESRGRIPGYADYACQVNAPAIAVRYRG
;
A
#
# COMPACT_ATOMS: atom_id res chain seq x y z
N MET A 1 -4.03 -6.45 25.82
CA MET A 1 -3.02 -6.89 24.84
C MET A 1 -2.47 -5.65 24.14
N ARG A 2 -1.14 -5.51 23.98
CA ARG A 2 -0.59 -4.46 23.11
C ARG A 2 -1.02 -4.76 21.67
N SER A 3 -1.46 -3.74 20.92
CA SER A 3 -1.71 -3.85 19.49
C SER A 3 -0.44 -4.33 18.76
N LEU A 4 -0.61 -5.04 17.64
CA LEU A 4 0.50 -5.50 16.82
C LEU A 4 1.21 -4.31 16.19
N ARG A 5 2.54 -4.27 16.32
CA ARG A 5 3.33 -3.24 15.65
C ARG A 5 3.10 -3.29 14.13
N THR A 6 2.61 -2.22 13.55
CA THR A 6 2.08 -2.22 12.18
C THR A 6 2.79 -1.19 11.30
N LEU A 7 3.27 -1.67 10.16
CA LEU A 7 3.71 -0.84 9.03
C LEU A 7 2.52 -0.59 8.12
N LEU A 8 2.17 0.67 7.86
CA LEU A 8 1.28 1.06 6.78
C LEU A 8 2.12 1.60 5.63
N PHE A 9 1.85 1.22 4.39
CA PHE A 9 2.57 1.79 3.26
C PHE A 9 1.77 1.81 1.95
N CYS A 10 2.24 2.65 1.03
CA CYS A 10 1.85 2.64 -0.38
C CYS A 10 3.11 2.62 -1.27
N THR A 11 2.96 2.15 -2.52
CA THR A 11 4.00 2.30 -3.54
C THR A 11 3.86 3.64 -4.26
N SER A 12 4.96 4.19 -4.77
CA SER A 12 4.97 5.53 -5.34
C SER A 12 5.88 5.67 -6.56
N PHE A 13 5.41 6.50 -7.50
CA PHE A 13 6.22 7.21 -8.47
C PHE A 13 5.52 8.55 -8.78
N CYS A 14 6.28 9.66 -8.71
CA CYS A 14 5.84 11.05 -8.74
C CYS A 14 6.74 11.85 -9.66
N ARG A 15 6.20 12.25 -10.81
CA ARG A 15 6.97 13.04 -11.79
C ARG A 15 7.21 14.50 -11.37
N ASP A 16 6.29 15.07 -10.59
CA ASP A 16 6.26 16.49 -10.22
C ASP A 16 5.43 16.71 -8.94
N GLU A 17 5.40 17.94 -8.45
CA GLU A 17 4.64 18.30 -7.25
C GLU A 17 3.13 18.09 -7.43
N ALA A 18 2.57 18.37 -8.62
CA ALA A 18 1.15 18.19 -8.87
C ALA A 18 0.72 16.71 -8.74
N ALA A 19 1.55 15.79 -9.22
CA ALA A 19 1.36 14.36 -9.03
C ALA A 19 1.41 13.99 -7.54
N TRP A 20 2.41 14.48 -6.79
CA TRP A 20 2.51 14.27 -5.34
C TRP A 20 1.26 14.74 -4.60
N ARG A 21 0.82 15.99 -4.85
CA ARG A 21 -0.35 16.60 -4.20
C ARG A 21 -1.65 15.86 -4.51
N SER A 22 -1.81 15.40 -5.74
CA SER A 22 -3.05 14.74 -6.19
C SER A 22 -3.19 13.29 -5.74
N ARG A 23 -2.08 12.60 -5.43
CA ARG A 23 -2.07 11.17 -5.13
C ARG A 23 -1.49 10.86 -3.74
N GLN A 24 -0.18 10.87 -3.55
CA GLN A 24 0.46 10.39 -2.33
C GLN A 24 0.19 11.30 -1.13
N ARG A 25 0.24 12.62 -1.30
CA ARG A 25 -0.12 13.56 -0.22
C ARG A 25 -1.56 13.36 0.21
N ARG A 26 -2.47 13.30 -0.77
CA ARG A 26 -3.88 13.05 -0.56
C ARG A 26 -4.13 11.70 0.14
N TRP A 27 -3.37 10.68 -0.23
CA TRP A 27 -3.41 9.37 0.42
C TRP A 27 -2.94 9.45 1.87
N LEU A 28 -1.86 10.18 2.16
CA LEU A 28 -1.37 10.41 3.53
C LEU A 28 -2.41 11.14 4.37
N ASP A 29 -2.94 12.26 3.87
CA ASP A 29 -3.97 13.05 4.56
C ASP A 29 -5.20 12.20 4.91
N HIS A 30 -5.61 11.32 4.00
CA HIS A 30 -6.73 10.42 4.23
C HIS A 30 -6.41 9.36 5.28
N HIS A 31 -5.31 8.61 5.12
CA HIS A 31 -5.05 7.42 5.92
C HIS A 31 -4.54 7.75 7.34
N LEU A 32 -3.79 8.85 7.50
CA LEU A 32 -3.35 9.32 8.82
C LEU A 32 -4.52 9.78 9.70
N ALA A 33 -5.64 10.19 9.09
CA ALA A 33 -6.85 10.58 9.82
C ALA A 33 -7.75 9.40 10.22
N LEU A 34 -7.47 8.17 9.75
CA LEU A 34 -8.28 7.00 10.04
C LEU A 34 -7.93 6.39 11.42
N PRO A 35 -8.87 5.70 12.08
CA PRO A 35 -8.56 4.85 13.23
C PRO A 35 -7.89 3.52 12.82
N LEU A 36 -7.05 3.55 11.79
CA LEU A 36 -6.24 2.43 11.34
C LEU A 36 -5.00 2.34 12.22
N GLU A 37 -4.76 1.20 12.86
CA GLU A 37 -3.61 1.02 13.74
C GLU A 37 -2.31 0.95 12.94
N HIS A 38 -1.39 1.87 13.21
CA HIS A 38 -0.06 1.91 12.61
C HIS A 38 0.96 2.56 13.54
N ASP A 39 2.20 2.11 13.45
CA ASP A 39 3.36 2.63 14.20
C ASP A 39 4.24 3.51 13.31
N ALA A 40 4.24 3.25 11.99
CA ALA A 40 4.92 4.04 10.99
C ALA A 40 4.16 3.95 9.65
N VAL A 41 4.26 5.03 8.86
CA VAL A 41 3.70 5.12 7.51
C VAL A 41 4.83 5.35 6.51
N PHE A 42 4.89 4.54 5.46
CA PHE A 42 5.88 4.69 4.39
C PHE A 42 5.21 4.95 3.04
N VAL A 43 5.74 5.93 2.31
CA VAL A 43 5.61 6.02 0.87
C VAL A 43 6.90 5.43 0.28
N ILE A 44 6.81 4.25 -0.34
CA ILE A 44 7.97 3.54 -0.88
C ILE A 44 8.09 3.86 -2.38
N ASP A 45 9.10 4.63 -2.70
CA ASP A 45 9.19 5.37 -3.95
C ASP A 45 10.22 4.81 -4.93
N ASP A 46 9.76 4.50 -6.14
CA ASP A 46 10.51 3.93 -7.25
C ASP A 46 11.38 4.99 -7.97
N ALA A 47 12.17 5.75 -7.20
CA ALA A 47 13.08 6.80 -7.66
C ALA A 47 12.41 7.91 -8.48
N SER A 48 11.35 8.49 -7.93
CA SER A 48 10.70 9.69 -8.44
C SER A 48 11.70 10.82 -8.70
N PRO A 49 11.54 11.59 -9.79
CA PRO A 49 12.30 12.82 -9.98
C PRO A 49 11.90 13.91 -8.98
N PHE A 50 10.66 13.91 -8.51
CA PHE A 50 10.20 14.83 -7.47
C PHE A 50 10.45 14.25 -6.08
N VAL A 51 10.93 15.10 -5.16
CA VAL A 51 11.12 14.76 -3.75
C VAL A 51 10.27 15.73 -2.92
N PRO A 52 9.36 15.24 -2.06
CA PRO A 52 8.52 16.11 -1.25
C PRO A 52 9.34 16.84 -0.18
N ALA A 53 8.95 18.08 0.10
CA ALA A 53 9.51 18.92 1.17
C ALA A 53 8.46 19.26 2.24
N ASP A 54 7.45 18.40 2.41
CA ASP A 54 6.39 18.61 3.39
C ASP A 54 6.94 18.43 4.82
N PRO A 55 6.58 19.31 5.78
CA PRO A 55 7.19 19.32 7.12
C PRO A 55 6.87 18.07 7.96
N ASP A 56 5.78 17.38 7.63
CA ASP A 56 5.30 16.15 8.27
C ASP A 56 5.75 14.88 7.54
N VAL A 57 6.61 14.99 6.52
CA VAL A 57 7.15 13.85 5.77
C VAL A 57 8.67 13.88 5.81
N ARG A 58 9.27 12.83 6.39
CA ARG A 58 10.74 12.68 6.38
C ARG A 58 11.20 11.85 5.19
N VAL A 59 12.03 12.44 4.34
CA VAL A 59 12.66 11.74 3.21
C VAL A 59 13.83 10.88 3.72
N LEU A 60 13.92 9.65 3.22
CA LEU A 60 14.95 8.66 3.52
C LEU A 60 15.52 8.10 2.22
N ASP A 61 16.84 8.06 2.12
CA ASP A 61 17.62 7.39 1.07
C ASP A 61 18.22 6.05 1.56
N ALA A 62 18.23 5.84 2.89
CA ALA A 62 18.57 4.61 3.56
C ALA A 62 17.71 4.42 4.82
N LEU A 63 17.55 3.17 5.26
CA LEU A 63 16.87 2.87 6.53
C LEU A 63 17.80 3.22 7.71
N PRO A 64 17.47 4.19 8.57
CA PRO A 64 18.25 4.46 9.77
C PRO A 64 18.17 3.27 10.75
N PRO A 65 19.13 3.13 11.69
CA PRO A 65 19.09 2.05 12.69
C PRO A 65 17.82 2.05 13.55
N THR A 66 17.23 3.22 13.75
CA THR A 66 15.97 3.43 14.46
C THR A 66 15.14 4.49 13.77
N LEU A 67 13.82 4.32 13.71
CA LEU A 67 12.93 5.39 13.25
C LEU A 67 12.82 6.49 14.31
N PRO A 68 12.82 7.77 13.91
CA PRO A 68 12.47 8.86 14.81
C PRO A 68 11.02 8.71 15.30
N GLY A 69 10.73 9.23 16.49
CA GLY A 69 9.36 9.21 17.02
C GLY A 69 8.37 10.07 16.22
N GLU A 70 8.85 11.17 15.63
CA GLU A 70 8.08 12.03 14.73
C GLU A 70 9.00 12.63 13.64
N PRO A 71 8.48 12.90 12.42
CA PRO A 71 7.15 12.52 11.94
C PRO A 71 7.04 11.00 11.75
N ARG A 72 5.81 10.46 11.84
CA ARG A 72 5.53 9.03 11.57
C ARG A 72 5.45 8.67 10.09
N ALA A 73 5.38 9.66 9.20
CA ALA A 73 5.34 9.46 7.76
C ALA A 73 6.73 9.63 7.14
N PHE A 74 7.15 8.60 6.39
CA PHE A 74 8.45 8.52 5.76
C PHE A 74 8.30 8.35 4.25
N PHE A 75 9.14 9.04 3.48
CA PHE A 75 9.25 8.86 2.04
C PHE A 75 10.59 8.18 1.76
N TYR A 76 10.56 6.87 1.53
CA TYR A 76 11.77 6.11 1.19
C TYR A 76 11.97 6.12 -0.32
N ARG A 77 13.09 6.66 -0.79
CA ARG A 77 13.38 6.79 -2.23
C ARG A 77 14.53 5.90 -2.65
N PHE A 78 14.28 4.99 -3.58
CA PHE A 78 15.36 4.25 -4.23
C PHE A 78 16.26 5.16 -5.07
N ALA A 79 17.52 4.75 -5.24
CA ALA A 79 18.49 5.49 -6.05
C ALA A 79 18.24 5.37 -7.56
N THR A 80 17.68 4.24 -8.02
CA THR A 80 17.44 3.94 -9.45
C THR A 80 15.96 3.72 -9.72
N HIS A 81 15.49 4.05 -10.91
CA HIS A 81 14.12 3.81 -11.35
C HIS A 81 14.01 2.44 -12.03
N GLU A 82 13.15 1.55 -11.53
CA GLU A 82 12.88 0.24 -12.19
C GLU A 82 11.69 0.32 -13.14
N GLY A 83 10.70 1.16 -12.80
CA GLY A 83 9.58 1.49 -13.67
C GLY A 83 8.67 0.33 -14.03
N ARG A 84 7.97 0.49 -15.16
CA ARG A 84 7.03 -0.49 -15.70
C ARG A 84 7.39 -0.84 -17.14
N ILE A 85 7.51 -2.14 -17.41
CA ILE A 85 7.73 -2.75 -18.71
C ILE A 85 6.44 -3.47 -19.13
N GLY A 86 5.70 -2.91 -20.09
CA GLY A 86 4.48 -3.52 -20.60
C GLY A 86 3.34 -3.64 -19.57
N LEU A 87 2.36 -4.50 -19.85
CA LEU A 87 1.16 -4.63 -19.00
C LEU A 87 1.47 -5.30 -17.66
N THR A 88 2.26 -6.37 -17.67
CA THR A 88 2.58 -7.23 -16.51
C THR A 88 3.85 -6.80 -15.77
N GLY A 89 4.78 -6.09 -16.43
CA GLY A 89 6.10 -5.85 -15.87
C GLY A 89 6.23 -4.63 -14.97
N HIS A 90 5.54 -4.62 -13.83
CA HIS A 90 5.66 -3.55 -12.84
C HIS A 90 6.84 -3.78 -11.90
N ARG A 91 8.07 -3.68 -12.41
CA ARG A 91 9.29 -3.90 -11.62
C ARG A 91 9.38 -2.94 -10.43
N GLY A 92 9.06 -1.67 -10.64
CA GLY A 92 9.02 -0.66 -9.60
C GLY A 92 8.03 -0.99 -8.49
N TRP A 93 6.83 -1.46 -8.86
CA TRP A 93 5.83 -1.91 -7.89
C TRP A 93 6.34 -3.11 -7.10
N TRP A 94 6.86 -4.14 -7.77
CA TRP A 94 7.39 -5.33 -7.10
C TRP A 94 8.53 -4.99 -6.15
N ARG A 95 9.48 -4.15 -6.57
CA ARG A 95 10.59 -3.72 -5.72
C ARG A 95 10.07 -2.99 -4.48
N SER A 96 9.20 -1.99 -4.65
CA SER A 96 8.65 -1.21 -3.54
C SER A 96 7.80 -2.07 -2.61
N PHE A 97 6.95 -2.93 -3.15
CA PHE A 97 6.13 -3.85 -2.39
C PHE A 97 6.97 -4.82 -1.57
N LEU A 98 7.97 -5.47 -2.18
CA LEU A 98 8.82 -6.45 -1.49
C LEU A 98 9.75 -5.79 -0.47
N PHE A 99 10.19 -4.55 -0.71
CA PHE A 99 11.02 -3.79 0.23
C PHE A 99 10.29 -3.45 1.54
N SER A 100 8.95 -3.44 1.55
CA SER A 100 8.19 -3.32 2.80
C SER A 100 8.52 -4.43 3.81
N LEU A 101 8.94 -5.62 3.36
CA LEU A 101 9.41 -6.70 4.23
C LEU A 101 10.73 -6.37 4.90
N GLU A 102 11.65 -5.70 4.19
CA GLU A 102 12.92 -5.25 4.77
C GLU A 102 12.68 -4.22 5.88
N ILE A 103 11.80 -3.25 5.62
CA ILE A 103 11.35 -2.28 6.63
C ILE A 103 10.72 -2.99 7.82
N ALA A 104 9.83 -3.96 7.57
CA ALA A 104 9.16 -4.73 8.61
C ALA A 104 10.15 -5.47 9.52
N ARG A 105 11.14 -6.13 8.94
CA ARG A 105 12.18 -6.84 9.69
C ARG A 105 13.11 -5.88 10.42
N ALA A 106 13.55 -4.79 9.77
CA ALA A 106 14.46 -3.82 10.36
C ALA A 106 13.91 -3.18 11.64
N TYR A 107 12.60 -2.90 11.67
CA TYR A 107 11.96 -2.20 12.79
C TYR A 107 11.05 -3.07 13.63
N GLY A 108 11.01 -4.39 13.40
CA GLY A 108 10.20 -5.32 14.20
C GLY A 108 8.69 -5.12 14.07
N PHE A 109 8.20 -4.71 12.90
CA PHE A 109 6.77 -4.70 12.60
C PHE A 109 6.28 -6.15 12.44
N ARG A 110 5.08 -6.44 12.97
CA ARG A 110 4.44 -7.77 12.91
C ARG A 110 3.26 -7.84 11.95
N ARG A 111 2.88 -6.70 11.38
CA ARG A 111 1.86 -6.58 10.35
C ARG A 111 2.31 -5.52 9.34
N ILE A 112 2.15 -5.85 8.07
CA ILE A 112 2.30 -4.94 6.95
C ILE A 112 0.91 -4.72 6.36
N VAL A 113 0.51 -3.47 6.20
CA VAL A 113 -0.72 -3.07 5.52
C VAL A 113 -0.30 -2.30 4.27
N HIS A 114 -0.54 -2.90 3.11
CA HIS A 114 -0.38 -2.25 1.82
C HIS A 114 -1.73 -1.64 1.40
N VAL A 115 -1.76 -0.33 1.17
CA VAL A 115 -2.85 0.33 0.46
C VAL A 115 -2.20 1.15 -0.65
N GLU A 116 -2.48 0.82 -1.91
CA GLU A 116 -1.87 1.51 -3.05
C GLU A 116 -2.11 3.02 -2.99
N SER A 117 -1.22 3.81 -3.58
CA SER A 117 -1.28 5.28 -3.51
C SER A 117 -2.54 5.88 -4.17
N ASP A 118 -3.28 5.09 -4.95
CA ASP A 118 -4.59 5.42 -5.53
C ASP A 118 -5.77 4.63 -4.91
N ALA A 119 -5.55 3.97 -3.78
CA ALA A 119 -6.56 3.23 -3.04
C ALA A 119 -6.89 3.89 -1.70
N PHE A 120 -8.13 3.74 -1.25
CA PHE A 120 -8.68 4.42 -0.07
C PHE A 120 -9.61 3.50 0.72
N LEU A 121 -9.45 3.51 2.05
CA LEU A 121 -10.37 2.86 3.00
C LEU A 121 -11.50 3.82 3.39
N LEU A 122 -12.75 3.36 3.31
CA LEU A 122 -13.91 4.25 3.29
C LEU A 122 -14.94 3.95 4.39
N SER A 123 -14.81 2.85 5.11
CA SER A 123 -15.72 2.49 6.20
C SER A 123 -14.98 2.01 7.44
N ARG A 124 -15.58 2.23 8.61
CA ARG A 124 -15.09 1.65 9.86
C ARG A 124 -14.97 0.14 9.80
N ARG A 125 -15.91 -0.53 9.14
CA ARG A 125 -15.93 -1.99 9.04
C ARG A 125 -14.65 -2.56 8.42
N ILE A 126 -14.12 -1.96 7.35
CA ILE A 126 -12.87 -2.44 6.75
C ILE A 126 -11.65 -2.10 7.60
N VAL A 127 -11.64 -0.93 8.25
CA VAL A 127 -10.57 -0.53 9.16
C VAL A 127 -10.50 -1.48 10.36
N ASP A 128 -11.64 -1.77 11.00
CA ASP A 128 -11.74 -2.71 12.11
C ASP A 128 -11.27 -4.12 11.68
N ARG A 129 -11.61 -4.56 10.46
CA ARG A 129 -11.14 -5.84 9.93
C ARG A 129 -9.63 -5.88 9.72
N ILE A 130 -9.04 -4.82 9.18
CA ILE A 130 -7.58 -4.72 9.00
C ILE A 130 -6.90 -4.74 10.36
N ASN A 131 -7.38 -3.94 11.32
CA ASN A 131 -6.88 -3.89 12.69
C ASN A 131 -7.00 -5.25 13.41
N ALA A 132 -8.05 -6.03 13.13
CA ALA A 132 -8.24 -7.36 13.70
C ALA A 132 -7.42 -8.46 13.00
N THR A 133 -6.77 -8.18 11.88
CA THR A 133 -5.95 -9.18 11.16
C THR A 133 -4.61 -9.35 11.87
N VAL A 134 -4.40 -10.55 12.42
CA VAL A 134 -3.20 -10.91 13.20
C VAL A 134 -2.39 -12.06 12.58
N ASP A 135 -2.95 -12.72 11.57
CA ASP A 135 -2.36 -13.86 10.85
C ASP A 135 -2.66 -13.80 9.35
N GLY A 136 -1.88 -14.56 8.59
CA GLY A 136 -2.10 -14.79 7.17
C GLY A 136 -1.71 -13.62 6.25
N TRP A 137 -1.99 -13.83 4.96
CA TRP A 137 -1.83 -12.87 3.89
C TRP A 137 -3.20 -12.68 3.26
N THR A 138 -3.84 -11.58 3.64
CA THR A 138 -5.22 -11.26 3.26
C THR A 138 -5.21 -10.26 2.11
N ALA A 139 -5.99 -10.56 1.07
CA ALA A 139 -6.40 -9.60 0.05
C ALA A 139 -7.93 -9.47 0.04
N TYR A 140 -8.44 -8.40 -0.57
CA TYR A 140 -9.87 -8.15 -0.70
C TYR A 140 -10.34 -8.40 -2.13
N TRP A 141 -11.60 -8.76 -2.31
CA TRP A 141 -12.09 -9.18 -3.62
C TRP A 141 -12.44 -8.02 -4.55
N CYS A 142 -11.86 -7.96 -5.75
CA CYS A 142 -12.22 -7.02 -6.81
C CYS A 142 -13.31 -7.62 -7.73
N PRO A 143 -14.58 -7.16 -7.66
CA PRO A 143 -15.67 -7.74 -8.44
C PRO A 143 -15.59 -7.44 -9.93
N LEU A 144 -14.95 -6.31 -10.33
CA LEU A 144 -14.84 -5.92 -11.73
C LEU A 144 -14.06 -6.94 -12.55
N TYR A 145 -12.97 -7.47 -11.99
CA TYR A 145 -12.09 -8.40 -12.68
C TYR A 145 -12.12 -9.83 -12.16
N GLY A 146 -12.83 -10.07 -11.06
CA GLY A 146 -12.96 -11.41 -10.50
C GLY A 146 -11.65 -11.96 -9.93
N PHE A 147 -10.87 -11.11 -9.25
CA PHE A 147 -9.60 -11.51 -8.62
C PHE A 147 -9.40 -10.90 -7.22
N PRO A 148 -8.41 -11.38 -6.44
CA PRO A 148 -7.93 -10.68 -5.25
C PRO A 148 -7.24 -9.36 -5.62
N GLU A 149 -7.64 -8.26 -5.00
CA GLU A 149 -7.13 -6.91 -5.26
C GLU A 149 -5.74 -6.72 -4.62
N PRO A 150 -4.66 -6.53 -5.40
CA PRO A 150 -3.32 -6.35 -4.86
C PRO A 150 -3.10 -4.92 -4.36
N ALA A 151 -3.97 -3.97 -4.72
CA ALA A 151 -3.93 -2.61 -4.20
C ALA A 151 -4.32 -2.51 -2.71
N LEU A 152 -4.84 -3.58 -2.10
CA LEU A 152 -5.16 -3.63 -0.67
C LEU A 152 -4.82 -5.01 -0.08
N GLN A 153 -3.78 -5.05 0.74
CA GLN A 153 -3.28 -6.30 1.33
C GLN A 153 -2.90 -6.12 2.80
N VAL A 154 -3.12 -7.17 3.60
CA VAL A 154 -2.66 -7.24 5.00
C VAL A 154 -1.84 -8.51 5.17
N ILE A 155 -0.58 -8.36 5.58
CA ILE A 155 0.40 -9.43 5.69
C ILE A 155 0.87 -9.49 7.13
N ALA A 156 0.51 -10.56 7.83
CA ALA A 156 0.99 -10.80 9.18
C ALA A 156 2.36 -11.49 9.16
N HIS A 157 3.07 -11.36 10.28
CA HIS A 157 4.42 -11.90 10.47
C HIS A 157 4.58 -13.40 10.13
N ASP A 158 3.53 -14.22 10.30
CA ASP A 158 3.55 -15.64 9.96
C ASP A 158 3.64 -15.90 8.44
N ARG A 159 3.52 -14.85 7.61
CA ARG A 159 3.69 -14.90 6.15
C ARG A 159 4.91 -14.16 5.62
N PHE A 160 5.76 -13.62 6.49
CA PHE A 160 6.97 -12.92 6.05
C PHE A 160 7.93 -13.82 5.28
N ASP A 161 8.04 -15.10 5.65
CA ASP A 161 8.88 -16.05 4.91
C ASP A 161 8.27 -16.41 3.55
N ALA A 162 6.94 -16.45 3.43
CA ALA A 162 6.28 -16.61 2.14
C ALA A 162 6.53 -15.39 1.23
N MET A 163 6.51 -14.18 1.78
CA MET A 163 6.85 -12.96 1.05
C MET A 163 8.33 -12.93 0.65
N ALA A 164 9.24 -13.38 1.52
CA ALA A 164 10.66 -13.55 1.19
C ALA A 164 10.87 -14.58 0.06
N ALA A 165 10.11 -15.67 0.06
CA ALA A 165 10.15 -16.67 -1.02
C ALA A 165 9.65 -16.09 -2.36
N VAL A 166 8.65 -15.19 -2.33
CA VAL A 166 8.25 -14.44 -3.54
C VAL A 166 9.41 -13.55 -4.01
N ALA A 167 10.05 -12.80 -3.11
CA ALA A 167 11.18 -11.93 -3.44
C ALA A 167 12.36 -12.71 -4.06
N ALA A 168 12.64 -13.90 -3.54
CA ALA A 168 13.73 -14.76 -3.99
C ALA A 168 13.59 -15.23 -5.46
N ARG A 169 12.40 -15.11 -6.06
CA ARG A 169 12.18 -15.41 -7.49
C ARG A 169 12.85 -14.38 -8.41
N GLY A 170 13.13 -13.18 -7.90
CA GLY A 170 13.70 -12.07 -8.67
C GLY A 170 12.65 -11.26 -9.43
N LEU A 171 12.93 -9.97 -9.64
CA LEU A 171 11.99 -9.04 -10.27
C LEU A 171 11.63 -9.45 -11.71
N ASP A 172 12.59 -9.99 -12.48
CA ASP A 172 12.35 -10.44 -13.86
C ASP A 172 11.25 -11.51 -13.90
N ALA A 173 11.39 -12.58 -13.13
CA ALA A 173 10.40 -13.66 -13.09
C ALA A 173 9.03 -13.19 -12.56
N LEU A 174 9.01 -12.19 -11.68
CA LEU A 174 7.77 -11.63 -11.14
C LEU A 174 7.03 -10.74 -12.16
N THR A 175 7.72 -10.28 -13.21
CA THR A 175 7.11 -9.48 -14.29
C THR A 175 6.40 -10.31 -15.37
N GLU A 176 6.54 -11.63 -15.33
CA GLU A 176 5.94 -12.54 -16.30
C GLU A 176 4.45 -12.83 -16.02
N SER A 177 3.97 -12.54 -14.80
CA SER A 177 2.59 -12.77 -14.38
C SER A 177 2.06 -11.59 -13.56
N LEU A 178 0.74 -11.48 -13.49
CA LEU A 178 0.07 -10.47 -12.67
C LEU A 178 0.19 -10.84 -11.19
N ALA A 179 0.30 -9.83 -10.32
CA ALA A 179 0.44 -10.01 -8.88
C ALA A 179 -0.74 -10.81 -8.28
N GLU A 180 -1.94 -10.58 -8.81
CA GLU A 180 -3.20 -11.23 -8.42
C GLU A 180 -3.18 -12.76 -8.56
N PHE A 181 -2.34 -13.29 -9.45
CA PHE A 181 -2.16 -14.73 -9.68
C PHE A 181 -0.83 -15.28 -9.14
N THR A 182 0.00 -14.40 -8.57
CA THR A 182 1.39 -14.71 -8.19
C THR A 182 1.57 -14.74 -6.68
N LEU A 183 0.82 -13.92 -5.96
CA LEU A 183 0.95 -13.77 -4.51
C LEU A 183 0.27 -14.94 -3.77
N PRO A 184 0.93 -15.52 -2.74
CA PRO A 184 0.42 -16.68 -2.01
C PRO A 184 -0.59 -16.26 -0.93
N PHE A 185 -1.71 -15.68 -1.34
CA PHE A 185 -2.78 -15.27 -0.43
C PHE A 185 -3.31 -16.49 0.35
N THR A 186 -3.37 -16.37 1.67
CA THR A 186 -4.01 -17.38 2.53
C THR A 186 -5.48 -17.07 2.77
N ARG A 187 -5.92 -15.84 2.48
CA ARG A 187 -7.31 -15.40 2.66
C ARG A 187 -7.70 -14.37 1.60
N ILE A 188 -8.90 -14.54 1.04
CA ILE A 188 -9.52 -13.59 0.12
C ILE A 188 -10.86 -13.14 0.72
N GLU A 189 -10.93 -11.90 1.19
CA GLU A 189 -12.11 -11.33 1.83
C GLU A 189 -13.12 -10.82 0.78
N ARG A 190 -14.24 -11.52 0.64
CA ARG A 190 -15.34 -11.18 -0.29
C ARG A 190 -16.48 -10.41 0.37
N GLY A 191 -16.48 -10.32 1.70
CA GLY A 191 -17.55 -9.70 2.47
C GLY A 191 -17.53 -8.17 2.48
N TYR A 192 -16.62 -7.52 1.75
CA TYR A 192 -16.42 -6.06 1.73
C TYR A 192 -16.74 -5.50 0.35
N ALA A 193 -17.56 -4.45 0.31
CA ALA A 193 -17.93 -3.78 -0.91
C ALA A 193 -16.78 -2.88 -1.35
N GLY A 194 -15.96 -3.30 -2.30
CA GLY A 194 -14.99 -2.42 -2.93
C GLY A 194 -14.71 -2.81 -4.36
N ASN A 195 -14.09 -1.89 -5.08
CA ASN A 195 -13.79 -2.06 -6.49
C ASN A 195 -12.80 -0.99 -7.00
N ARG A 196 -12.35 -1.14 -8.24
CA ARG A 196 -11.57 -0.15 -9.00
C ARG A 196 -12.47 0.94 -9.58
N TYR A 197 -13.05 1.76 -8.69
CA TYR A 197 -14.09 2.73 -9.08
C TYR A 197 -13.59 3.86 -9.99
N GLY A 198 -12.30 4.22 -9.92
CA GLY A 198 -11.77 5.27 -10.78
C GLY A 198 -11.54 4.84 -12.23
N GLU A 199 -11.62 3.54 -12.55
CA GLU A 199 -11.55 3.06 -13.94
C GLU A 199 -12.90 3.18 -14.68
N SER A 200 -14.02 3.14 -13.97
CA SER A 200 -15.33 2.88 -14.61
C SER A 200 -16.47 3.81 -14.22
N ARG A 201 -16.43 4.49 -13.06
CA ARG A 201 -17.64 5.14 -12.51
C ARG A 201 -17.53 6.62 -12.23
N GLY A 202 -16.32 7.20 -12.21
CA GLY A 202 -16.11 8.63 -11.89
C GLY A 202 -16.62 9.08 -10.51
N ARG A 203 -17.19 8.16 -9.72
CA ARG A 203 -17.72 8.37 -8.37
C ARG A 203 -17.62 7.08 -7.57
N ILE A 204 -17.43 7.22 -6.27
CA ILE A 204 -17.38 6.11 -5.33
C ILE A 204 -18.79 5.94 -4.73
N PRO A 205 -19.41 4.74 -4.80
CA PRO A 205 -20.70 4.49 -4.17
C PRO A 205 -20.65 4.70 -2.64
N GLY A 206 -21.72 5.26 -2.07
CA GLY A 206 -21.80 5.55 -0.62
C GLY A 206 -21.75 4.32 0.29
N TYR A 207 -21.93 3.11 -0.24
CA TYR A 207 -21.81 1.86 0.51
C TYR A 207 -20.40 1.24 0.43
N ALA A 208 -19.50 1.76 -0.41
CA ALA A 208 -18.21 1.14 -0.67
C ALA A 208 -17.30 1.20 0.55
N ASP A 209 -16.86 0.06 1.07
CA ASP A 209 -15.90 -0.09 2.15
C ASP A 209 -14.48 0.32 1.72
N TYR A 210 -14.09 0.10 0.47
CA TYR A 210 -12.83 0.57 -0.09
C TYR A 210 -12.97 0.92 -1.57
N ALA A 211 -12.07 1.74 -2.08
CA ALA A 211 -11.97 2.10 -3.48
C ALA A 211 -10.52 2.01 -3.94
N CYS A 212 -10.27 1.43 -5.11
CA CYS A 212 -8.96 1.37 -5.74
C CYS A 212 -8.95 2.14 -7.07
N GLN A 213 -7.76 2.44 -7.58
CA GLN A 213 -7.58 3.11 -8.87
C GLN A 213 -8.28 4.48 -8.93
N VAL A 214 -8.35 5.19 -7.81
CA VAL A 214 -8.95 6.53 -7.67
C VAL A 214 -7.98 7.57 -8.24
N ASN A 215 -7.84 7.56 -9.56
CA ASN A 215 -6.83 8.32 -10.29
C ASN A 215 -7.15 9.81 -10.47
N ALA A 216 -8.44 10.18 -10.40
CA ALA A 216 -8.84 11.57 -10.56
C ALA A 216 -8.88 12.31 -9.19
N PRO A 217 -8.20 13.46 -9.06
CA PRO A 217 -8.21 14.26 -7.83
C PRO A 217 -9.63 14.69 -7.43
N ALA A 218 -10.51 14.88 -8.41
CA ALA A 218 -11.88 15.34 -8.21
C ALA A 218 -12.83 14.28 -7.62
N ILE A 219 -12.46 12.99 -7.64
CA ILE A 219 -13.31 11.94 -7.06
C ILE A 219 -13.30 12.10 -5.56
N ALA A 220 -14.42 12.51 -4.96
CA ALA A 220 -14.50 12.68 -3.51
C ALA A 220 -14.28 11.34 -2.78
N VAL A 221 -13.36 11.36 -1.81
CA VAL A 221 -13.10 10.25 -0.89
C VAL A 221 -13.57 10.71 0.49
N ARG A 222 -14.45 9.92 1.12
CA ARG A 222 -14.98 10.22 2.45
C ARG A 222 -15.04 8.95 3.27
N TYR A 223 -14.36 8.97 4.41
CA TYR A 223 -14.44 7.91 5.40
C TYR A 223 -15.75 8.00 6.17
N ARG A 224 -16.37 6.85 6.41
CA ARG A 224 -17.61 6.68 7.18
C ARG A 224 -17.27 5.90 8.45
N GLY A 225 -17.12 6.63 9.55
CA GLY A 225 -16.85 6.08 10.88
C GLY A 225 -17.99 5.24 11.44
#